data_AF-W2CUG1-F1
#
_entry.id   AF-W2CUG1-F1
#
_cell.length_a   1.000
_cell.length_b   1.000
_cell.length_c   1.000
_cell.angle_alpha   90.00
_cell.angle_beta   90.00
_cell.angle_gamma   90.00
#
_symmetry.space_group_name_H-M   'P 1'
#
loop_
_entity.id
_entity.type
_entity.pdbx_description
1 polymer ?
#
loop_
_entity_poly.entity_id
_entity_poly.type
_entity_poly.pdbx_seq_one_letter_code
_entity_poly.pdbx_strand_id
1 'polypeptide(L)'
;FQGMRKTVKGLLNHPDAETALAAQHIEQYIKDHRVDSDMQLERETGAITNLIGDCETKGLADVNKLNIKPYVDALKAANTKVDTLLMGRNRERVGIEAGALRVARQASDDAYLWLVKLVNALALTGDQSKFSAFIDLMNVVVKRYKEQVIPSQKKKDDPADPKQPKEPKQPKDPKDPKQ
;
A
#
# COMPACT_ATOMS: atom_id res chain seq x y z
N PHE A 1 16.41 -14.06 15.67
CA PHE A 1 17.35 -14.77 14.77
C PHE A 1 18.81 -14.36 14.98
N GLN A 2 19.18 -13.08 14.84
CA GLN A 2 20.60 -12.64 14.90
C GLN A 2 21.33 -13.02 16.20
N GLY A 3 20.65 -13.02 17.35
CA GLY A 3 21.22 -13.50 18.61
C GLY A 3 21.69 -14.96 18.53
N MET A 4 20.81 -15.87 18.09
CA MET A 4 21.13 -17.28 17.88
C MET A 4 22.32 -17.47 16.94
N ARG A 5 22.31 -16.76 15.80
CA ARG A 5 23.39 -16.83 14.80
C ARG A 5 24.75 -16.42 15.38
N LYS A 6 24.79 -15.35 16.18
CA LYS A 6 26.02 -14.89 16.85
C LYS A 6 26.49 -15.89 17.89
N THR A 7 25.58 -16.45 18.70
CA THR A 7 25.91 -17.47 19.71
C THR A 7 26.51 -18.72 19.06
N VAL A 8 25.88 -19.27 18.02
CA VAL A 8 26.38 -20.44 17.28
C VAL A 8 27.75 -20.15 16.68
N LYS A 9 27.94 -18.98 16.05
CA LYS A 9 29.24 -18.58 15.50
C LYS A 9 30.34 -18.45 16.56
N GLY A 10 30.00 -18.01 17.77
CA GLY A 10 30.93 -17.95 18.89
C GLY A 10 31.35 -19.33 19.40
N LEU A 11 30.47 -20.33 19.28
CA LEU A 11 30.71 -21.70 19.76
C LEU A 11 31.51 -22.56 18.76
N LEU A 12 31.78 -22.07 17.54
CA LEU A 12 32.58 -22.80 16.54
C LEU A 12 34.02 -23.08 16.98
N ASN A 13 34.60 -22.19 17.78
CA ASN A 13 35.98 -22.30 18.30
C ASN A 13 35.99 -22.71 19.78
N HIS A 14 34.95 -23.42 20.22
CA HIS A 14 34.85 -23.86 21.62
C HIS A 14 36.00 -24.85 21.94
N PRO A 15 36.59 -24.79 23.15
CA PRO A 15 37.70 -25.67 23.53
C PRO A 15 37.30 -27.16 23.59
N ASP A 16 36.03 -27.45 23.82
CA ASP A 16 35.49 -28.81 23.68
C ASP A 16 35.12 -29.12 22.23
N ALA A 17 35.76 -30.17 21.68
CA ALA A 17 35.62 -30.57 20.29
C ALA A 17 34.19 -30.99 19.92
N GLU A 18 33.47 -31.64 20.84
CA GLU A 18 32.12 -32.09 20.55
C GLU A 18 31.12 -30.91 20.51
N THR A 19 31.33 -29.91 21.35
CA THR A 19 30.58 -28.64 21.32
C THR A 19 30.87 -27.86 20.03
N ALA A 20 32.12 -27.85 19.57
CA ALA A 20 32.47 -27.21 18.29
C ALA A 20 31.82 -27.91 17.09
N LEU A 21 31.76 -29.25 17.08
CA LEU A 21 31.08 -30.01 16.03
C LEU A 21 29.57 -29.77 16.02
N ALA A 22 28.92 -29.76 17.19
CA ALA A 22 27.50 -29.42 17.30
C ALA A 22 27.23 -27.99 16.77
N ALA A 23 28.11 -27.03 17.07
CA ALA A 23 28.01 -25.67 16.55
C ALA A 23 28.16 -25.62 15.02
N GLN A 24 29.03 -26.43 14.42
CA GLN A 24 29.18 -26.52 12.96
C GLN A 24 27.91 -27.07 12.29
N HIS A 25 27.27 -28.09 12.86
CA HIS A 25 26.02 -28.64 12.32
C HIS A 25 24.90 -27.59 12.33
N ILE A 26 24.70 -26.89 13.44
CA ILE A 26 23.68 -25.84 13.54
C ILE A 26 24.03 -24.65 12.63
N GLU A 27 25.31 -24.28 12.50
CA GLU A 27 25.73 -23.24 11.57
C GLU A 27 25.41 -23.62 10.12
N GLN A 28 25.57 -24.90 9.76
CA GLN A 28 25.21 -25.41 8.45
C GLN A 28 23.70 -25.26 8.19
N TYR A 29 22.85 -25.65 9.15
CA TYR A 29 21.40 -25.42 9.01
C TYR A 29 21.06 -23.93 8.83
N ILE A 30 21.72 -23.05 9.59
CA ILE A 30 21.54 -21.59 9.42
C ILE A 30 21.93 -21.13 8.01
N LYS A 31 23.01 -21.68 7.44
CA LYS A 31 23.47 -21.35 6.07
C LYS A 31 22.53 -21.92 5.01
N ASP A 32 22.02 -23.14 5.19
CA ASP A 32 21.16 -23.83 4.22
C ASP A 32 19.81 -23.12 4.07
N HIS A 33 19.23 -22.66 5.18
CA HIS A 33 17.94 -21.95 5.16
C HIS A 33 18.05 -20.49 4.72
N ARG A 34 19.27 -19.94 4.60
CA ARG A 34 19.55 -18.60 4.06
C ARG A 34 18.62 -17.51 4.60
N VAL A 35 18.37 -17.52 5.91
CA VAL A 35 17.53 -16.51 6.56
C VAL A 35 18.23 -15.15 6.46
N ASP A 36 17.57 -14.23 5.78
CA ASP A 36 18.00 -12.86 5.50
C ASP A 36 16.88 -11.93 5.96
N SER A 37 17.24 -10.87 6.68
CA SER A 37 16.28 -9.91 7.21
C SER A 37 15.86 -8.87 6.17
N ASP A 38 16.57 -8.78 5.04
CA ASP A 38 16.25 -7.87 3.95
C ASP A 38 15.27 -8.48 2.92
N MET A 39 14.86 -9.75 3.11
CA MET A 39 13.91 -10.39 2.21
C MET A 39 12.45 -10.09 2.57
N GLN A 40 11.53 -10.47 1.69
CA GLN A 40 10.10 -10.35 1.95
C GLN A 40 9.68 -11.09 3.24
N LEU A 41 8.87 -10.44 4.07
CA LEU A 41 8.49 -10.90 5.42
C LEU A 41 7.86 -12.32 5.41
N GLU A 42 6.98 -12.63 4.45
CA GLU A 42 6.40 -13.98 4.34
C GLU A 42 7.47 -15.05 4.03
N ARG A 43 8.47 -14.71 3.21
CA ARG A 43 9.56 -15.61 2.85
C ARG A 43 10.51 -15.81 4.02
N GLU A 44 10.84 -14.74 4.75
CA GLU A 44 11.63 -14.82 5.98
C GLU A 44 10.92 -15.70 7.02
N THR A 45 9.61 -15.50 7.19
CA THR A 45 8.77 -16.28 8.11
C THR A 45 8.83 -17.77 7.76
N GLY A 46 8.71 -18.13 6.48
CA GLY A 46 8.82 -19.52 6.02
C GLY A 46 10.21 -20.12 6.23
N ALA A 47 11.27 -19.36 5.93
CA ALA A 47 12.65 -19.81 6.14
C ALA A 47 12.97 -20.05 7.63
N ILE A 48 12.47 -19.18 8.52
CA ILE A 48 12.60 -19.35 9.97
C ILE A 48 11.84 -20.59 10.45
N THR A 49 10.63 -20.83 9.95
CA THR A 49 9.85 -22.04 10.31
C THR A 49 10.61 -23.32 9.92
N ASN A 50 11.18 -23.37 8.71
CA ASN A 50 11.93 -24.53 8.26
C ASN A 50 13.21 -24.76 9.07
N LEU A 51 13.93 -23.67 9.39
CA LEU A 51 15.11 -23.73 10.26
C LEU A 51 14.75 -24.27 11.65
N ILE A 52 13.67 -23.77 12.27
CA ILE A 52 13.19 -24.28 13.56
C ILE A 52 12.83 -25.77 13.44
N GLY A 53 12.15 -26.17 12.36
CA GLY A 53 11.80 -27.57 12.11
C GLY A 53 13.03 -28.48 12.04
N ASP A 54 14.08 -28.07 11.33
CA ASP A 54 15.33 -28.85 11.27
C ASP A 54 16.08 -28.86 12.62
N CYS A 55 16.06 -27.76 13.37
CA CYS A 55 16.60 -27.70 14.73
C CYS A 55 15.85 -28.61 15.72
N GLU A 56 14.53 -28.75 15.59
CA GLU A 56 13.70 -29.59 16.46
C GLU A 56 13.73 -31.07 16.07
N THR A 57 13.96 -31.40 14.79
CA THR A 57 13.92 -32.79 14.30
C THR A 57 15.29 -33.42 14.17
N LYS A 58 16.21 -32.79 13.43
CA LYS A 58 17.55 -33.33 13.12
C LYS A 58 18.60 -32.83 14.11
N GLY A 59 18.49 -31.56 14.51
CA GLY A 59 19.47 -30.88 15.35
C GLY A 59 19.18 -30.91 16.85
N LEU A 60 18.21 -31.70 17.33
CA LEU A 60 17.75 -31.59 18.73
C LEU A 60 18.87 -31.87 19.76
N ALA A 61 19.72 -32.87 19.47
CA ALA A 61 20.87 -33.19 20.32
C ALA A 61 21.87 -32.02 20.36
N ASP A 62 22.16 -31.41 19.21
CA ASP A 62 23.07 -30.28 19.09
C ASP A 62 22.48 -29.02 19.74
N VAL A 63 21.18 -28.76 19.60
CA VAL A 63 20.47 -27.65 20.24
C VAL A 63 20.54 -27.74 21.77
N ASN A 64 20.37 -28.93 22.32
CA ASN A 64 20.49 -29.17 23.76
C ASN A 64 21.94 -29.04 24.22
N LYS A 65 22.89 -29.58 23.46
CA LYS A 65 24.33 -29.53 23.79
C LYS A 65 24.87 -28.10 23.82
N LEU A 66 24.43 -27.26 22.89
CA LEU A 66 24.82 -25.85 22.81
C LEU A 66 24.00 -24.95 23.75
N ASN A 67 23.02 -25.49 24.48
CA ASN A 67 22.07 -24.72 25.30
C ASN A 67 21.37 -23.58 24.54
N ILE A 68 21.14 -23.75 23.23
CA ILE A 68 20.49 -22.73 22.39
C ILE A 68 18.97 -22.87 22.33
N LYS A 69 18.40 -23.84 23.03
CA LYS A 69 16.94 -24.05 23.11
C LYS A 69 16.13 -22.78 23.43
N PRO A 70 16.54 -21.90 24.37
CA PRO A 70 15.83 -20.65 24.62
C PRO A 70 15.74 -19.74 23.38
N TYR A 71 16.76 -19.76 22.52
CA TYR A 71 16.74 -18.99 21.27
C TYR A 71 15.78 -19.60 20.25
N VAL A 72 15.73 -20.93 20.14
CA VAL A 72 14.82 -21.63 19.22
C VAL A 72 13.37 -21.41 19.65
N ASP A 73 13.07 -21.53 20.94
CA ASP A 73 11.73 -21.32 21.50
C ASP A 73 11.28 -19.86 21.32
N ALA A 74 12.16 -18.88 21.59
CA ALA A 74 11.87 -17.47 21.37
C ALA A 74 11.66 -17.15 19.87
N LEU A 75 12.43 -17.80 18.99
CA LEU A 75 12.29 -17.64 17.54
C LEU A 75 10.95 -18.20 17.06
N LYS A 76 10.53 -19.37 17.58
CA LYS A 76 9.23 -19.97 17.29
C LYS A 76 8.08 -19.07 17.72
N ALA A 77 8.10 -18.58 18.96
CA ALA A 77 7.07 -17.67 19.47
C ALA A 77 6.95 -16.39 18.64
N ALA A 78 8.10 -15.78 18.28
CA ALA A 78 8.12 -14.58 17.45
C ALA A 78 7.57 -14.86 16.03
N ASN A 79 7.96 -15.98 15.42
CA ASN A 79 7.55 -16.31 14.07
C ASN A 79 6.04 -16.62 13.97
N THR A 80 5.49 -17.37 14.94
CA THR A 80 4.04 -17.63 15.02
C THR A 80 3.24 -16.33 15.18
N LYS A 81 3.77 -15.35 15.93
CA LYS A 81 3.12 -14.04 16.05
C LYS A 81 3.09 -13.28 14.72
N VAL A 82 4.19 -13.28 13.97
CA VAL A 82 4.25 -12.65 12.63
C VAL A 82 3.29 -13.33 11.67
N ASP A 83 3.27 -14.66 11.63
CA ASP A 83 2.36 -15.43 10.79
C ASP A 83 0.88 -15.14 11.11
N THR A 84 0.54 -15.06 12.41
CA THR A 84 -0.82 -14.68 12.85
C THR A 84 -1.20 -13.27 12.39
N LEU A 85 -0.27 -12.31 12.48
CA LEU A 85 -0.51 -10.93 12.04
C LEU A 85 -0.64 -10.84 10.51
N LEU A 86 0.16 -11.60 9.76
CA LEU A 86 0.07 -11.69 8.31
C LEU A 86 -1.29 -12.26 7.87
N MET A 87 -1.74 -13.33 8.52
CA MET A 87 -3.07 -13.91 8.27
C MET A 87 -4.20 -12.95 8.68
N GLY A 88 -4.05 -12.23 9.79
CA GLY A 88 -4.98 -11.18 10.22
C GLY A 88 -5.11 -10.06 9.17
N ARG A 89 -3.98 -9.51 8.71
CA ARG A 89 -3.92 -8.51 7.64
C ARG A 89 -4.58 -9.02 6.36
N ASN A 90 -4.34 -10.28 5.98
CA ASN A 90 -4.95 -10.86 4.79
C ASN A 90 -6.47 -11.02 4.96
N ARG A 91 -6.95 -11.46 6.13
CA ARG A 91 -8.39 -11.55 6.43
C ARG A 91 -9.08 -10.18 6.39
N GLU A 92 -8.45 -9.15 6.95
CA GLU A 92 -8.97 -7.77 6.87
C GLU A 92 -9.07 -7.29 5.42
N ARG A 93 -8.10 -7.64 4.58
CA ARG A 93 -8.13 -7.31 3.14
C ARG A 93 -9.23 -8.03 2.37
N VAL A 94 -9.62 -9.24 2.77
CA VAL A 94 -10.76 -9.96 2.15
C VAL A 94 -12.08 -9.21 2.38
N GLY A 95 -12.22 -8.49 3.49
CA GLY A 95 -13.40 -7.67 3.78
C GLY A 95 -13.46 -6.34 3.02
N ILE A 96 -12.40 -5.95 2.32
CA ILE A 96 -12.39 -4.77 1.47
C ILE A 96 -13.00 -5.15 0.12
N GLU A 97 -14.32 -5.04 0.00
CA GLU A 97 -14.98 -5.16 -1.30
C GLU A 97 -14.36 -4.17 -2.29
N ALA A 98 -13.74 -4.70 -3.35
CA ALA A 98 -13.15 -3.90 -4.40
C ALA A 98 -14.23 -3.02 -5.04
N GLY A 99 -14.12 -1.70 -4.85
CA GLY A 99 -15.09 -0.74 -5.34
C GLY A 99 -16.19 -0.35 -4.35
N ALA A 100 -16.18 -0.83 -3.10
CA ALA A 100 -17.14 -0.40 -2.07
C ALA A 100 -17.18 1.14 -1.91
N LEU A 101 -16.00 1.79 -1.93
CA LEU A 101 -15.93 3.26 -1.90
C LEU A 101 -16.55 3.91 -3.14
N ARG A 102 -16.42 3.30 -4.32
CA ARG A 102 -17.04 3.79 -5.55
C ARG A 102 -18.56 3.66 -5.48
N VAL A 103 -19.06 2.51 -5.01
CA VAL A 103 -20.49 2.26 -4.80
C VAL A 103 -21.08 3.24 -3.79
N ALA A 104 -20.41 3.45 -2.64
CA ALA A 104 -20.85 4.39 -1.63
C ALA A 104 -20.90 5.85 -2.14
N ARG A 105 -19.90 6.27 -2.93
CA ARG A 105 -19.91 7.58 -3.59
C ARG A 105 -21.07 7.71 -4.56
N GLN A 106 -21.27 6.72 -5.43
CA GLN A 106 -22.35 6.74 -6.40
C GLN A 106 -23.72 6.81 -5.73
N ALA A 107 -23.95 6.02 -4.67
CA ALA A 107 -25.21 6.09 -3.90
C ALA A 107 -25.42 7.45 -3.22
N SER A 108 -24.34 8.09 -2.75
CA SER A 108 -24.41 9.43 -2.15
C SER A 108 -24.73 10.50 -3.19
N ASP A 109 -24.07 10.43 -4.36
CA ASP A 109 -24.29 11.36 -5.47
C ASP A 109 -25.71 11.21 -6.04
N ASP A 110 -26.21 9.97 -6.18
CA ASP A 110 -27.57 9.69 -6.64
C ASP A 110 -28.62 10.25 -5.67
N ALA A 111 -28.42 10.07 -4.35
CA ALA A 111 -29.29 10.65 -3.33
C ALA A 111 -29.29 12.18 -3.36
N TYR A 112 -28.12 12.80 -3.56
CA TYR A 112 -28.01 14.25 -3.73
C TYR A 112 -28.76 14.74 -4.97
N LEU A 113 -28.53 14.10 -6.12
CA LEU A 113 -29.20 14.46 -7.37
C LEU A 113 -30.73 14.29 -7.27
N TRP A 114 -31.19 13.26 -6.57
CA TRP A 114 -32.61 13.06 -6.29
C TRP A 114 -33.18 14.18 -5.42
N LEU A 115 -32.49 14.58 -4.35
CA LEU A 115 -32.90 15.69 -3.48
C LEU A 115 -33.01 17.00 -4.27
N VAL A 116 -32.02 17.32 -5.11
CA VAL A 116 -32.03 18.52 -5.96
C VAL A 116 -33.24 18.51 -6.90
N LYS A 117 -33.51 17.37 -7.55
CA LYS A 117 -34.69 17.22 -8.43
C LYS A 117 -35.99 17.42 -7.67
N LEU A 118 -36.12 16.84 -6.48
CA LEU A 118 -37.33 16.96 -5.65
C LEU A 118 -37.57 18.41 -5.23
N VAL A 119 -36.54 19.10 -4.71
CA VAL A 119 -36.64 20.49 -4.28
C VAL A 119 -37.00 21.40 -5.45
N ASN A 120 -36.37 21.22 -6.60
CA ASN A 120 -36.70 21.99 -7.80
C ASN A 120 -38.13 21.71 -8.28
N ALA A 121 -38.59 20.45 -8.25
CA ALA A 121 -39.95 20.09 -8.63
C ALA A 121 -41.00 20.67 -7.65
N LEU A 122 -40.72 20.66 -6.34
CA LEU A 122 -41.58 21.25 -5.31
C LEU A 122 -41.62 22.78 -5.41
N ALA A 123 -40.51 23.42 -5.76
CA ALA A 123 -40.48 24.85 -6.04
C ALA A 123 -41.31 25.19 -7.28
N LEU A 124 -41.41 24.30 -8.27
CA LEU A 124 -42.22 24.54 -9.48
C LEU A 124 -43.71 24.22 -9.30
N THR A 125 -44.07 23.25 -8.46
CA THR A 125 -45.45 22.74 -8.33
C THR A 125 -46.17 23.15 -7.03
N GLY A 126 -45.43 23.61 -6.02
CA GLY A 126 -45.95 24.12 -4.73
C GLY A 126 -45.80 25.63 -4.56
N ASP A 127 -46.16 26.15 -3.38
CA ASP A 127 -45.89 27.54 -3.00
C ASP A 127 -44.36 27.78 -2.93
N GLN A 128 -43.81 28.36 -4.00
CA GLN A 128 -42.42 28.87 -4.09
C GLN A 128 -41.93 29.55 -2.79
N SER A 129 -42.81 30.30 -2.13
CA SER A 129 -42.53 31.04 -0.91
C SER A 129 -42.13 30.17 0.29
N LYS A 130 -42.49 28.87 0.30
CA LYS A 130 -42.14 27.94 1.38
C LYS A 130 -40.74 27.36 1.25
N PHE A 131 -40.13 27.41 0.06
CA PHE A 131 -38.83 26.77 -0.21
C PHE A 131 -37.72 27.77 -0.60
N SER A 132 -38.06 29.03 -0.89
CA SER A 132 -37.08 30.07 -1.28
C SER A 132 -35.93 30.22 -0.29
N ALA A 133 -36.24 30.35 1.01
CA ALA A 133 -35.23 30.48 2.06
C ALA A 133 -34.28 29.26 2.14
N PHE A 134 -34.80 28.06 1.87
CA PHE A 134 -33.99 26.84 1.83
C PHE A 134 -33.09 26.81 0.59
N ILE A 135 -33.62 27.16 -0.58
CA ILE A 135 -32.88 27.22 -1.85
C ILE A 135 -31.73 28.23 -1.74
N ASP A 136 -32.00 29.42 -1.20
CA ASP A 136 -30.99 30.47 -1.01
C ASP A 136 -29.87 30.03 -0.08
N LEU A 137 -30.21 29.39 1.04
CA LEU A 137 -29.23 28.83 1.97
C LEU A 137 -28.35 27.76 1.28
N MET A 138 -28.97 26.84 0.54
CA MET A 138 -28.23 25.79 -0.17
C MET A 138 -27.32 26.36 -1.26
N ASN A 139 -27.76 27.39 -1.98
CA ASN A 139 -26.93 28.09 -2.97
C ASN A 139 -25.70 28.75 -2.33
N VAL A 140 -25.85 29.39 -1.16
CA VAL A 140 -24.72 29.97 -0.42
C VAL A 140 -23.74 28.88 0.04
N VAL A 141 -24.26 27.76 0.57
CA VAL A 141 -23.42 26.62 0.99
C VAL A 141 -22.66 26.03 -0.19
N VAL A 142 -23.33 25.76 -1.32
CA VAL A 142 -22.69 25.23 -2.53
C VAL A 142 -21.61 26.19 -3.05
N LYS A 143 -21.89 27.49 -3.07
CA LYS A 143 -20.92 28.51 -3.48
C LYS A 143 -19.68 28.51 -2.58
N ARG A 144 -19.87 28.53 -1.25
CA ARG A 144 -18.78 28.46 -0.27
C ARG A 144 -17.92 27.21 -0.48
N TYR A 145 -18.53 26.05 -0.66
CA TYR A 145 -17.79 24.81 -0.85
C TYR A 145 -16.96 24.82 -2.15
N LYS A 146 -17.53 25.33 -3.25
CA LYS A 146 -16.81 25.47 -4.52
C LYS A 146 -15.63 26.43 -4.47
N GLU A 147 -15.77 27.54 -3.73
CA GLU A 147 -14.78 28.62 -3.72
C GLU A 147 -13.72 28.47 -2.61
N GLN A 148 -14.11 27.95 -1.45
CA GLN A 148 -13.28 28.00 -0.24
C GLN A 148 -12.84 26.63 0.29
N VAL A 149 -13.57 25.56 -0.04
CA VAL A 149 -13.33 24.23 0.57
C VAL A 149 -12.74 23.25 -0.43
N ILE A 150 -13.29 23.18 -1.64
CA ILE A 150 -12.72 22.37 -2.71
C ILE A 150 -11.54 23.18 -3.26
N PRO A 151 -10.28 22.70 -3.09
CA PRO A 151 -9.15 23.37 -3.70
C PRO A 151 -9.43 23.44 -5.20
N SER A 152 -9.44 24.64 -5.76
CA SER A 152 -9.57 24.81 -7.20
C SER A 152 -8.53 23.91 -7.84
N GLN A 153 -8.97 22.97 -8.67
CA GLN A 153 -8.01 22.31 -9.55
C GLN A 153 -7.35 23.44 -10.31
N LYS A 154 -6.04 23.64 -10.08
CA LYS A 154 -5.23 24.48 -10.95
C LYS A 154 -5.59 24.00 -12.35
N LYS A 155 -6.12 24.90 -13.19
CA LYS A 155 -6.15 24.65 -14.62
C LYS A 155 -4.73 24.19 -14.93
N LYS A 156 -4.57 22.93 -15.34
CA LYS A 156 -3.35 22.57 -16.03
C LYS A 156 -3.35 23.53 -17.20
N ASP A 157 -2.35 24.39 -17.29
CA ASP A 157 -2.11 25.11 -18.52
C ASP A 157 -2.12 24.03 -19.61
N ASP A 158 -3.16 24.05 -20.44
CA ASP A 158 -3.21 23.20 -21.61
C ASP A 158 -1.86 23.40 -22.33
N PRO A 159 -1.17 22.32 -22.74
CA PRO A 159 0.05 22.47 -23.51
C PRO A 159 -0.29 23.39 -24.67
N ALA A 160 0.41 24.54 -24.76
CA ALA A 160 0.24 25.46 -25.86
C ALA A 160 0.25 24.66 -27.16
N ASP A 161 -0.86 24.73 -27.89
CA ASP A 161 -1.06 24.09 -29.18
C ASP A 161 0.22 24.25 -30.01
N PRO A 162 0.79 23.17 -30.57
CA PRO A 162 1.98 23.29 -31.40
C PRO A 162 1.65 24.24 -32.53
N LYS A 163 2.33 25.39 -32.60
CA LYS A 163 2.19 26.34 -33.71
C LYS A 163 2.31 25.54 -35.01
N GLN A 164 1.21 25.45 -35.76
CA GLN A 164 1.25 24.95 -37.13
C GLN A 164 2.34 25.73 -37.89
N PRO A 165 3.23 25.03 -38.64
CA PRO A 165 4.22 25.70 -39.47
C PRO A 165 3.51 26.69 -40.40
N LYS A 166 3.94 27.95 -40.38
CA LYS A 166 3.45 28.97 -41.30
C LYS A 166 3.65 28.47 -42.73
N GLU A 167 2.55 28.40 -43.49
CA GLU A 167 2.63 28.16 -44.93
C GLU A 167 3.57 29.19 -45.59
N PRO A 168 4.44 28.77 -46.52
CA PRO A 168 5.33 29.69 -47.23
C PRO A 168 4.50 30.71 -48.01
N LYS A 169 4.81 32.00 -47.83
CA LYS A 169 4.23 33.07 -48.65
C LYS A 169 4.54 32.80 -50.12
N GLN A 170 3.49 32.67 -50.95
CA GLN A 170 3.62 32.74 -52.40
C GLN A 170 4.26 34.09 -52.79
N PRO A 171 5.28 34.11 -53.68
CA PRO A 171 5.85 35.34 -54.22
C PRO A 171 4.76 36.12 -54.95
N LYS A 172 4.63 37.41 -54.65
CA LYS A 172 3.77 38.33 -55.40
C LYS A 172 4.39 38.56 -56.77
N ASP A 173 3.63 38.32 -57.83
CA ASP A 173 4.04 38.65 -59.20
C ASP A 173 4.39 40.14 -59.34
N PRO A 174 5.46 40.50 -60.08
CA PRO A 174 5.84 41.89 -60.30
C PRO A 174 4.74 42.64 -61.06
N LYS A 175 4.33 43.80 -60.54
CA LYS A 175 3.53 44.77 -61.29
C LYS A 175 4.41 45.45 -62.33
N ASP A 176 4.09 45.28 -63.60
CA ASP A 176 4.66 46.08 -64.67
C ASP A 176 4.11 47.52 -64.67
N PRO A 177 4.90 48.50 -65.17
CA PRO A 177 4.74 49.92 -64.87
C PRO A 177 3.67 50.57 -65.76
N LYS A 178 2.93 51.53 -65.20
CA LYS A 178 2.01 52.38 -65.98
C LYS A 178 2.79 53.24 -66.99
N GLN A 179 2.45 53.11 -68.26
CA GLN A 179 2.02 54.21 -69.15
C GLN A 179 1.06 53.67 -70.21
#